data_AF-A0A520R1K2-F1
#
_entry.id   AF-A0A520R1K2-F1
#
_cell.length_a   1.000
_cell.length_b   1.000
_cell.length_c   1.000
_cell.angle_alpha   90.00
_cell.angle_beta   90.00
_cell.angle_gamma   90.00
#
_symmetry.space_group_name_H-M   'P 1'
#
loop_
_entity.id
_entity.type
_entity.pdbx_description
1 polymer ?
#
loop_
_entity_poly.entity_id
_entity_poly.type
_entity_poly.pdbx_seq_one_letter_code
_entity_poly.pdbx_strand_id
1 'polypeptide(L)'
;MQQEPTRKDWRKKPTENTNAARDDDDVTRRILKFMKQMNAMEDDAALLSAAIAYHLLDEHGAPTIEGQRLASGLQDMETTIQNPF
;
A
#
# COMPACT_ATOMS: atom_id res chain seq x y z
N MET A 1 2.38 52.26 -14.94
CA MET A 1 1.39 51.82 -13.93
C MET A 1 0.67 50.61 -14.50
N GLN A 2 1.03 49.40 -14.08
CA GLN A 2 0.28 48.18 -14.38
C GLN A 2 -0.15 47.58 -13.05
N GLN A 3 -1.44 47.26 -12.99
CA GLN A 3 -2.21 46.92 -11.80
C GLN A 3 -1.82 45.53 -11.29
N GLU A 4 -1.59 45.40 -9.99
CA GLU A 4 -1.50 44.12 -9.30
C GLU A 4 -2.89 43.45 -9.25
N PRO A 5 -3.07 42.23 -9.80
CA PRO A 5 -4.21 41.41 -9.45
C PRO A 5 -3.98 40.81 -8.06
N THR A 6 -4.72 41.34 -7.09
CA THR A 6 -4.91 40.82 -5.75
C THR A 6 -5.69 39.50 -5.77
N ARG A 7 -5.16 38.44 -5.14
CA ARG A 7 -5.88 37.34 -4.47
C ARG A 7 -4.84 36.34 -3.94
N LYS A 8 -4.58 36.28 -2.64
CA LYS A 8 -5.18 35.27 -1.75
C LYS A 8 -5.69 34.02 -2.50
N ASP A 9 -4.79 33.08 -2.79
CA ASP A 9 -5.10 31.65 -2.94
C ASP A 9 -4.48 30.94 -1.72
N TRP A 10 -5.19 30.86 -0.58
CA TRP A 10 -6.08 29.74 -0.22
C TRP A 10 -5.40 28.36 -0.39
N ARG A 11 -4.76 27.91 0.70
CA ARG A 11 -4.76 26.52 1.21
C ARG A 11 -4.54 25.36 0.22
N LYS A 12 -3.49 24.57 0.56
CA LYS A 12 -3.25 23.13 0.29
C LYS A 12 -2.38 22.80 -0.92
N LYS A 13 -1.18 22.27 -0.64
CA LYS A 13 -0.82 20.90 -1.03
C LYS A 13 0.07 20.25 0.05
N PRO A 14 -0.47 19.37 0.90
CA PRO A 14 0.33 18.33 1.54
C PRO A 14 -0.06 17.01 0.90
N THR A 15 0.31 16.74 -0.35
CA THR A 15 -0.23 15.54 -1.04
C THR A 15 0.74 14.97 -2.07
N GLU A 16 1.97 14.74 -1.67
CA GLU A 16 2.81 13.76 -2.40
C GLU A 16 3.40 12.76 -1.39
N ASN A 17 3.89 13.26 -0.26
CA ASN A 17 4.47 12.40 0.79
C ASN A 17 3.42 11.63 1.64
N THR A 18 2.18 12.12 1.72
CA THR A 18 1.10 11.44 2.47
C THR A 18 0.43 10.32 1.67
N ASN A 19 0.55 10.34 0.34
CA ASN A 19 -0.07 9.33 -0.50
C ASN A 19 0.79 8.07 -0.53
N ALA A 20 2.10 8.20 -0.72
CA ALA A 20 3.04 7.07 -0.72
C ALA A 20 2.95 6.25 0.59
N ALA A 21 2.98 6.91 1.75
CA ALA A 21 2.87 6.23 3.04
C ALA A 21 1.52 5.52 3.25
N ARG A 22 0.43 6.05 2.66
CA ARG A 22 -0.89 5.40 2.71
C ARG A 22 -0.98 4.21 1.76
N ASP A 23 -0.40 4.35 0.58
CA ASP A 23 -0.35 3.30 -0.42
C ASP A 23 0.49 2.12 0.11
N ASP A 24 1.61 2.39 0.78
CA ASP A 24 2.46 1.38 1.43
C ASP A 24 1.71 0.63 2.55
N ASP A 25 0.96 1.35 3.40
CA ASP A 25 0.14 0.75 4.45
C ASP A 25 -0.93 -0.21 3.88
N ASP A 26 -1.60 0.19 2.80
CA ASP A 26 -2.62 -0.62 2.14
C ASP A 26 -2.00 -1.87 1.48
N VAL A 27 -0.84 -1.74 0.86
CA VAL A 27 -0.06 -2.86 0.31
C VAL A 27 0.35 -3.84 1.42
N THR A 28 0.93 -3.34 2.52
CA THR A 28 1.31 -4.17 3.67
C THR A 28 0.12 -4.95 4.22
N ARG A 29 -1.03 -4.29 4.42
CA ARG A 29 -2.26 -4.95 4.89
C ARG A 29 -2.71 -6.06 3.95
N ARG A 30 -2.62 -5.85 2.63
CA ARG A 30 -3.01 -6.85 1.64
C ARG A 30 -2.09 -8.07 1.67
N ILE A 31 -0.77 -7.85 1.76
CA ILE A 31 0.22 -8.93 1.92
C ILE A 31 -0.10 -9.76 3.18
N LEU A 32 -0.28 -9.11 4.33
CA LEU A 32 -0.57 -9.79 5.59
C LEU A 32 -1.89 -10.56 5.56
N LYS A 33 -2.95 -9.99 4.95
CA LYS A 33 -4.24 -10.67 4.76
C LYS A 33 -4.09 -11.93 3.91
N PHE A 34 -3.33 -11.85 2.81
CA PHE A 34 -3.08 -13.01 1.96
C PHE A 34 -2.32 -14.10 2.70
N MET A 35 -1.27 -13.73 3.44
CA MET A 35 -0.52 -14.69 4.26
C MET A 35 -1.39 -15.33 5.34
N LYS A 36 -2.30 -14.57 5.96
CA LYS A 36 -3.29 -15.08 6.92
C LYS A 36 -4.21 -16.13 6.29
N GLN A 37 -4.64 -15.90 5.05
CA GLN A 37 -5.48 -16.84 4.31
C GLN A 37 -4.74 -18.13 3.92
N MET A 38 -3.44 -18.05 3.60
CA MET A 38 -2.65 -19.22 3.20
C MET A 38 -2.17 -20.06 4.38
N ASN A 39 -1.71 -19.42 5.47
CA ASN A 39 -1.02 -20.12 6.56
C ASN A 39 -1.90 -20.40 7.78
N ALA A 40 -3.18 -19.98 7.77
CA ALA A 40 -4.08 -20.05 8.93
C ALA A 40 -3.47 -19.50 10.23
N MET A 41 -2.48 -18.61 10.11
CA MET A 41 -1.83 -17.95 11.26
C MET A 41 -2.77 -16.86 11.77
N GLU A 42 -3.18 -16.97 13.04
CA GLU A 42 -4.04 -15.97 13.67
C GLU A 42 -3.26 -14.80 14.29
N ASP A 43 -1.98 -15.01 14.59
CA ASP A 43 -1.11 -14.02 15.23
C ASP A 43 -0.47 -13.07 14.21
N ASP A 44 -0.83 -11.79 14.32
CA ASP A 44 -0.34 -10.72 13.46
C ASP A 44 1.18 -10.51 13.58
N ALA A 45 1.80 -10.78 14.74
CA ALA A 45 3.24 -10.67 14.91
C ALA A 45 4.01 -11.79 14.19
N ALA A 46 3.46 -13.01 14.22
CA ALA A 46 3.99 -14.14 13.46
C ALA A 46 3.84 -13.91 11.95
N LEU A 47 2.71 -13.34 11.52
CA LEU A 47 2.47 -12.96 10.12
C LEU A 47 3.47 -11.91 9.64
N LEU A 48 3.70 -10.86 10.43
CA LEU A 48 4.68 -9.82 10.10
C LEU A 48 6.10 -10.42 9.98
N SER A 49 6.50 -11.23 10.96
CA SER A 49 7.81 -11.89 10.96
C SER A 49 7.98 -12.80 9.75
N ALA A 50 6.94 -13.55 9.38
CA ALA A 50 6.95 -14.38 8.18
C ALA A 50 7.04 -13.55 6.91
N ALA A 51 6.30 -12.43 6.81
CA ALA A 51 6.32 -11.56 5.64
C ALA A 51 7.71 -10.96 5.40
N ILE A 52 8.42 -10.61 6.47
CA ILE A 52 9.81 -10.16 6.43
C ILE A 52 10.73 -11.31 6.01
N ALA A 53 10.55 -12.51 6.57
CA ALA A 53 11.34 -13.69 6.21
C ALA A 53 11.19 -14.09 4.74
N TYR A 54 10.02 -13.88 4.14
CA TYR A 54 9.76 -14.07 2.71
C TYR A 54 10.19 -12.89 1.84
N HIS A 55 10.81 -11.86 2.42
CA HIS A 55 11.25 -10.64 1.73
C HIS A 55 10.12 -9.86 1.04
N LEU A 56 8.88 -10.02 1.51
CA LEU A 56 7.72 -9.25 1.05
C LEU A 56 7.64 -7.90 1.74
N LEU A 57 8.07 -7.84 3.00
CA LEU A 57 8.24 -6.61 3.77
C LEU A 57 9.71 -6.44 4.18
N ASP A 58 10.11 -5.20 4.44
CA ASP A 58 11.39 -4.86 5.06
C ASP A 58 11.34 -4.95 6.59
N GLU A 59 12.47 -4.71 7.25
CA GLU A 59 12.58 -4.76 8.71
C GLU A 59 11.70 -3.74 9.45
N HIS A 60 11.20 -2.71 8.75
CA HIS A 60 10.29 -1.71 9.28
C HIS A 60 8.81 -2.03 8.99
N GLY A 61 8.53 -3.12 8.26
CA GLY A 61 7.18 -3.51 7.86
C GLY A 61 6.68 -2.78 6.61
N ALA A 62 7.55 -2.05 5.90
CA ALA A 62 7.21 -1.43 4.63
C ALA A 62 7.35 -2.45 3.49
N PRO A 63 6.52 -2.35 2.44
CA PRO A 63 6.53 -3.32 1.36
C PRO A 63 7.78 -3.18 0.48
N THR A 64 8.44 -4.30 0.21
CA THR A 64 9.54 -4.34 -0.75
C THR A 64 9.01 -4.30 -2.18
N ILE A 65 9.89 -4.18 -3.18
CA ILE A 65 9.52 -4.27 -4.59
C ILE A 65 8.80 -5.61 -4.89
N GLU A 66 9.24 -6.71 -4.28
CA GLU A 66 8.61 -8.02 -4.44
C GLU A 66 7.25 -8.10 -3.73
N GLY A 67 7.13 -7.50 -2.55
CA GLY A 67 5.84 -7.35 -1.85
C GLY A 67 4.82 -6.54 -2.66
N GLN A 68 5.25 -5.43 -3.26
CA GLN A 68 4.41 -4.60 -4.13
C GLN A 68 3.94 -5.38 -5.36
N ARG A 69 4.83 -6.12 -6.03
CA ARG A 69 4.49 -6.97 -7.18
C ARG A 69 3.46 -8.04 -6.83
N LEU A 70 3.63 -8.71 -5.68
CA LEU A 70 2.65 -9.68 -5.19
C LEU A 70 1.29 -9.02 -4.96
N ALA A 71 1.26 -7.88 -4.26
CA ALA A 71 0.02 -7.18 -3.95
C ALA A 71 -0.73 -6.69 -5.21
N SER A 72 0.00 -6.24 -6.25
CA SER A 72 -0.57 -5.92 -7.56
C SER A 72 -1.14 -7.15 -8.26
N GLY A 73 -0.39 -8.27 -8.29
CA GLY A 73 -0.86 -9.51 -8.91
C GLY A 73 -2.13 -10.07 -8.24
N LEU A 74 -2.22 -9.96 -6.91
CA LEU A 74 -3.43 -10.33 -6.17
C LEU A 74 -4.62 -9.45 -6.54
N GLN A 75 -4.41 -8.14 -6.69
CA GLN A 75 -5.45 -7.20 -7.10
C GLN A 75 -5.96 -7.48 -8.52
N ASP A 76 -5.05 -7.79 -9.44
CA ASP A 76 -5.42 -8.11 -10.82
C ASP A 76 -6.25 -9.41 -10.88
N MET A 77 -5.90 -10.41 -10.07
CA MET A 77 -6.68 -11.65 -9.93
C MET A 77 -8.06 -11.39 -9.33
N GLU A 78 -8.17 -10.59 -8.26
CA GLU A 78 -9.46 -10.21 -7.66
C GLU A 78 -10.35 -9.47 -8.67
N THR A 79 -9.77 -8.56 -9.44
CA THR A 79 -10.50 -7.79 -10.46
C THR A 79 -10.96 -8.68 -11.62
N THR A 80 -10.12 -9.62 -12.07
CA THR A 80 -10.47 -10.58 -13.14
C THR A 80 -11.63 -11.50 -12.73
N ILE A 81 -11.68 -11.92 -11.46
CA ILE A 81 -12.78 -12.75 -10.96
C ILE A 81 -14.09 -11.96 -10.84
N GLN A 82 -14.01 -10.67 -10.53
CA GLN A 82 -15.20 -9.82 -10.38
C GLN A 82 -15.75 -9.25 -11.69
N ASN A 83 -14.93 -9.18 -12.74
CA ASN A 83 -15.36 -8.75 -14.07
C ASN A 83 -15.10 -9.87 -15.10
N PRO A 84 -16.01 -10.86 -15.20
CA PRO A 84 -15.84 -11.95 -16.17
C PRO A 84 -16.05 -11.54 -17.65
N PHE A 85 -16.29 -10.26 -17.96
CA PHE A 85 -16.60 -9.76 -19.32
C PHE A 85 -16.18 -8.31 -19.54
#